data_AF-A0A383BTK7-F1
#
_entry.id   AF-A0A383BTK7-F1
#
_cell.length_a   1.000
_cell.length_b   1.000
_cell.length_c   1.000
_cell.angle_alpha   90.00
_cell.angle_beta   90.00
_cell.angle_gamma   90.00
#
_symmetry.space_group_name_H-M   'P 1'
#
loop_
_entity.id
_entity.type
_entity.pdbx_description
1 polymer ?
#
loop_
_entity_poly.entity_id
_entity_poly.type
_entity_poly.pdbx_seq_one_letter_code
_entity_poly.pdbx_strand_id
1 'polypeptide(L)'
;MRIAESLKVKLAFITPGTGNYYCGACMRDNSLARNLMEAGHDVTMLPTYLPHFLDEEPVSPDQPIFFGGINVYLQHKFSLFRHTPAWLDRIFNGKWLLRKVAQRSGMTAGKELGEITLSTFQGKDGPLAKEVEKVVHWFREHEKPDVVLLSTILLAGLGRTVREELEVPVYGFLQGEDAFLDSLLDEYRDQAWDLLSKDVAQLDACIAPSRYFGEEMSKRLSLP
;
A
#
# COMPACT_ATOMS: atom_id res chain seq x y z
N MET A 1 -1.85 27.27 31.45
CA MET A 1 -0.96 26.23 30.88
C MET A 1 -0.96 26.47 29.37
N ARG A 2 0.10 27.07 28.82
CA ARG A 2 0.21 27.32 27.39
C ARG A 2 0.33 25.96 26.71
N ILE A 3 -0.71 25.56 25.97
CA ILE A 3 -0.61 24.46 25.02
C ILE A 3 0.52 24.89 24.09
N ALA A 4 1.62 24.14 24.10
CA ALA A 4 2.71 24.38 23.15
C ALA A 4 2.09 24.45 21.76
N GLU A 5 2.43 25.45 20.96
CA GLU A 5 2.08 25.46 19.54
C GLU A 5 2.47 24.09 18.98
N SER A 6 1.47 23.25 18.69
CA SER A 6 1.72 21.94 18.11
C SER A 6 2.38 22.21 16.77
N LEU A 7 3.64 21.79 16.61
CA LEU A 7 4.31 21.82 15.32
C LEU A 7 3.37 21.15 14.31
N LYS A 8 2.93 21.90 13.29
CA LYS A 8 2.19 21.35 12.16
C LYS A 8 3.11 20.34 11.48
N VAL A 9 2.65 19.11 11.35
CA VAL A 9 3.38 17.98 10.74
C VAL A 9 2.64 17.61 9.46
N LYS A 10 3.37 17.26 8.41
CA LYS A 10 2.83 16.75 7.15
C LYS A 10 2.88 15.22 7.14
N LEU A 11 1.71 14.60 7.18
CA LEU A 11 1.56 13.15 7.17
C LEU A 11 1.01 12.68 5.83
N ALA A 12 1.65 11.68 5.25
CA ALA A 12 1.13 11.01 4.05
C ALA A 12 0.71 9.59 4.39
N PHE A 13 -0.56 9.26 4.19
CA PHE A 13 -1.05 7.90 4.25
C PHE A 13 -0.95 7.26 2.87
N ILE A 14 -0.35 6.08 2.80
CA ILE A 14 -0.41 5.23 1.61
C ILE A 14 -1.43 4.11 1.90
N THR A 15 -2.53 4.11 1.15
CA THR A 15 -3.67 3.23 1.41
C THR A 15 -3.96 2.33 0.20
N PRO A 16 -4.31 1.05 0.38
CA PRO A 16 -4.62 0.19 -0.76
C PRO A 16 -5.89 0.60 -1.53
N GLY A 17 -6.87 1.21 -0.85
CA GLY A 17 -8.21 1.46 -1.41
C GLY A 17 -9.12 0.23 -1.32
N THR A 18 -10.44 0.39 -1.54
CA THR A 18 -11.45 -0.66 -1.18
C THR A 18 -12.34 -1.15 -2.30
N GLY A 19 -12.28 -0.55 -3.49
CA GLY A 19 -13.32 -0.84 -4.49
C GLY A 19 -14.71 -0.55 -3.91
N ASN A 20 -15.59 -1.55 -3.85
CA ASN A 20 -17.00 -1.39 -3.45
C ASN A 20 -17.38 -2.12 -2.13
N TYR A 21 -16.44 -2.36 -1.21
CA TYR A 21 -16.70 -3.10 0.03
C TYR A 21 -16.32 -2.31 1.29
N TYR A 22 -16.99 -2.62 2.40
CA TYR A 22 -16.66 -2.10 3.73
C TYR A 22 -15.27 -2.60 4.16
N CYS A 23 -14.40 -1.65 4.48
CA CYS A 23 -13.00 -1.89 4.84
C CYS A 23 -12.72 -1.29 6.21
N GLY A 24 -12.49 -2.12 7.22
CA GLY A 24 -12.15 -1.68 8.58
C GLY A 24 -10.90 -0.79 8.62
N ALA A 25 -9.88 -1.13 7.83
CA ALA A 25 -8.67 -0.33 7.67
C ALA A 25 -8.94 1.08 7.16
N CYS A 26 -9.82 1.19 6.19
CA CYS A 26 -10.07 2.41 5.48
C CYS A 26 -10.94 3.35 6.30
N MET A 27 -11.88 2.80 7.08
CA MET A 27 -12.59 3.54 8.11
C MET A 27 -11.63 4.05 9.18
N ARG A 28 -10.74 3.18 9.71
CA ARG A 28 -9.72 3.59 10.68
C ARG A 28 -8.86 4.73 10.15
N ASP A 29 -8.33 4.59 8.94
CA ASP A 29 -7.41 5.58 8.35
C ASP A 29 -8.13 6.91 8.08
N ASN A 30 -9.37 6.86 7.60
CA ASN A 30 -10.16 8.07 7.39
C ASN A 30 -10.44 8.79 8.71
N SER A 31 -10.90 8.06 9.74
CA SER A 31 -11.14 8.65 11.06
C SER A 31 -9.87 9.21 11.68
N LEU A 32 -8.74 8.51 11.55
CA LEU A 32 -7.44 8.99 12.04
C LEU A 32 -6.98 10.24 11.29
N ALA A 33 -7.08 10.26 9.96
CA ALA A 33 -6.72 11.41 9.14
C ALA A 33 -7.54 12.65 9.51
N ARG A 34 -8.86 12.51 9.71
CA ARG A 34 -9.72 13.63 10.18
C ARG A 34 -9.27 14.17 11.53
N ASN A 35 -9.02 13.29 12.51
CA ASN A 35 -8.60 13.73 13.84
C ASN A 35 -7.22 14.41 13.81
N LEU A 36 -6.30 13.95 12.96
CA LEU A 36 -5.00 14.60 12.76
C LEU A 36 -5.14 15.99 12.12
N MET A 37 -6.03 16.14 11.14
CA MET A 37 -6.34 17.44 10.54
C MET A 37 -6.99 18.39 11.56
N GLU A 38 -7.95 17.92 12.36
CA GLU A 38 -8.57 18.69 13.44
C GLU A 38 -7.56 19.13 14.51
N ALA A 39 -6.52 18.32 14.75
CA ALA A 39 -5.39 18.65 15.60
C ALA A 39 -4.39 19.64 14.95
N GLY A 40 -4.63 20.10 13.71
CA GLY A 40 -3.84 21.11 13.03
C GLY A 40 -2.69 20.58 12.16
N HIS A 41 -2.63 19.28 11.91
CA HIS A 41 -1.65 18.66 11.01
C HIS A 41 -2.08 18.73 9.53
N ASP A 42 -1.11 18.66 8.62
CA ASP A 42 -1.36 18.47 7.20
C ASP A 42 -1.45 16.97 6.91
N VAL A 43 -2.51 16.51 6.24
CA VAL A 43 -2.68 15.08 5.96
C VAL A 43 -3.03 14.89 4.50
N THR A 44 -2.23 14.05 3.83
CA THR A 44 -2.50 13.61 2.45
C THR A 44 -2.80 12.12 2.46
N MET A 45 -3.88 11.72 1.77
CA MET A 45 -4.26 10.32 1.58
C MET A 45 -3.97 9.90 0.13
N LEU A 46 -3.07 8.94 -0.06
CA LEU A 46 -2.65 8.44 -1.37
C LEU A 46 -3.13 7.00 -1.59
N PRO A 47 -4.22 6.80 -2.36
CA PRO A 47 -4.71 5.48 -2.70
C PRO A 47 -3.82 4.80 -3.75
N THR A 48 -3.49 3.54 -3.52
CA THR A 48 -2.60 2.76 -4.38
C THR A 48 -3.29 1.83 -5.36
N TYR A 49 -4.58 1.48 -5.30
CA TYR A 49 -5.17 0.60 -6.34
C TYR A 49 -6.57 1.00 -6.79
N LEU A 50 -7.41 1.46 -5.88
CA LEU A 50 -8.84 1.69 -6.12
C LEU A 50 -9.33 2.95 -5.40
N PRO A 51 -10.29 3.70 -5.98
CA PRO A 51 -10.94 4.79 -5.24
C PRO A 51 -11.63 4.24 -3.98
N HIS A 52 -11.64 5.02 -2.91
CA HIS A 52 -12.26 4.63 -1.65
C HIS A 52 -13.79 4.67 -1.73
N PHE A 53 -14.48 3.61 -1.31
CA PHE A 53 -15.86 3.69 -0.84
C PHE A 53 -15.82 3.95 0.67
N LEU A 54 -16.26 5.13 1.09
CA LEU A 54 -16.33 5.54 2.50
C LEU A 54 -17.80 5.87 2.82
N ASP A 55 -18.23 5.61 4.06
CA ASP A 55 -19.54 6.05 4.58
C ASP A 55 -19.60 7.58 4.77
N GLU A 56 -18.45 8.25 4.68
CA GLU A 56 -18.30 9.70 4.79
C GLU A 56 -17.55 10.26 3.57
N GLU A 57 -17.62 11.58 3.34
CA GLU A 57 -16.92 12.19 2.21
C GLU A 57 -15.40 11.96 2.28
N PRO A 58 -14.76 11.52 1.17
CA PRO A 58 -13.32 11.30 1.13
C PRO A 58 -12.57 12.61 1.40
N VAL A 59 -11.59 12.55 2.31
CA VAL A 59 -10.77 13.69 2.74
C VAL A 59 -9.96 14.30 1.58
N SER A 60 -9.71 13.56 0.50
CA SER A 60 -8.98 14.05 -0.68
C SER A 60 -9.54 13.47 -1.98
N PRO A 61 -10.59 14.08 -2.58
CA PRO A 61 -11.20 13.57 -3.80
C PRO A 61 -10.33 13.73 -5.06
N ASP A 62 -9.35 14.64 -5.04
CA ASP A 62 -8.57 15.05 -6.24
C ASP A 62 -7.17 14.41 -6.35
N GLN A 63 -6.84 13.42 -5.51
CA GLN A 63 -5.50 12.80 -5.51
C GLN A 63 -5.35 11.71 -6.59
N PRO A 64 -4.16 11.53 -7.18
CA PRO A 64 -3.94 10.48 -8.15
C PRO A 64 -4.02 9.10 -7.50
N ILE A 65 -4.60 8.15 -8.24
CA ILE A 65 -4.62 6.74 -7.87
C ILE A 65 -3.37 6.09 -8.46
N PHE A 66 -2.50 5.59 -7.58
CA PHE A 66 -1.35 4.77 -7.98
C PHE A 66 -1.80 3.32 -8.25
N PHE A 67 -0.90 2.45 -8.72
CA PHE A 67 -1.14 1.04 -9.07
C PHE A 67 -2.55 0.69 -9.60
N GLY A 68 -3.04 1.41 -10.60
CA GLY A 68 -4.31 1.07 -11.26
C GLY A 68 -4.30 -0.41 -11.68
N GLY A 69 -5.26 -1.21 -11.19
CA GLY A 69 -5.18 -2.69 -11.22
C GLY A 69 -4.92 -3.34 -12.59
N ILE A 70 -5.14 -2.61 -13.69
CA ILE A 70 -4.79 -3.03 -15.05
C ILE A 70 -3.27 -2.97 -15.28
N ASN A 71 -2.59 -1.90 -14.89
CA ASN A 71 -1.14 -1.77 -15.08
C ASN A 71 -0.36 -2.79 -14.25
N VAL A 72 -0.82 -3.04 -13.02
CA VAL A 72 -0.25 -4.07 -12.13
C VAL A 72 -0.36 -5.44 -12.78
N TYR A 73 -1.56 -5.80 -13.24
CA TYR A 73 -1.79 -7.08 -13.90
C TYR A 73 -0.98 -7.22 -15.19
N LEU A 74 -0.89 -6.17 -16.00
CA LEU A 74 -0.12 -6.19 -17.26
C LEU A 74 1.39 -6.25 -17.02
N GLN A 75 1.95 -5.51 -16.06
CA GLN A 75 3.38 -5.54 -15.74
C GLN A 75 3.80 -6.87 -15.09
N HIS A 76 2.91 -7.44 -14.27
CA HIS A 76 3.08 -8.77 -13.71
C HIS A 76 3.12 -9.83 -14.82
N LYS A 77 2.09 -9.86 -15.68
CA LYS A 77 1.90 -10.91 -16.70
C LYS A 77 2.79 -10.77 -17.93
N PHE A 78 3.19 -9.55 -18.29
CA PHE A 78 3.91 -9.27 -19.53
C PHE A 78 5.09 -8.32 -19.28
N SER A 79 6.32 -8.83 -19.44
CA SER A 79 7.57 -8.07 -19.23
C SER A 79 7.69 -6.81 -20.09
N LEU A 80 7.02 -6.77 -21.25
CA LEU A 80 6.97 -5.61 -22.13
C LEU A 80 6.37 -4.38 -21.43
N PHE A 81 5.32 -4.56 -20.62
CA PHE A 81 4.64 -3.45 -19.92
C PHE A 81 5.45 -2.85 -18.78
N ARG A 82 6.55 -3.50 -18.37
CA ARG A 82 7.49 -2.96 -17.38
C ARG A 82 8.31 -1.78 -17.94
N HIS A 83 8.40 -1.65 -19.26
CA HIS A 83 9.21 -0.64 -19.95
C HIS A 83 8.39 0.29 -20.85
N THR A 84 7.05 0.22 -20.80
CA THR A 84 6.19 1.04 -21.65
C THR A 84 6.23 2.53 -21.26
N PRO A 85 6.15 3.46 -22.21
CA PRO A 85 6.01 4.88 -21.88
C PRO A 85 4.71 5.20 -21.14
N ALA A 86 4.70 6.22 -20.28
CA ALA A 86 3.55 6.59 -19.42
C ALA A 86 2.24 6.87 -20.20
N TRP A 87 2.34 7.35 -21.45
CA TRP A 87 1.16 7.60 -22.29
C TRP A 87 0.46 6.30 -22.74
N LEU A 88 1.22 5.21 -22.90
CA LEU A 88 0.69 3.92 -23.31
C LEU A 88 -0.05 3.24 -22.15
N ASP A 89 0.48 3.34 -20.93
CA ASP A 89 -0.18 2.91 -19.69
C ASP A 89 -1.58 3.57 -19.54
N ARG A 90 -1.69 4.86 -19.88
CA ARG A 90 -2.95 5.63 -19.79
C ARG A 90 -4.04 5.11 -20.75
N ILE A 91 -3.65 4.54 -21.90
CA ILE A 91 -4.58 3.98 -22.89
C ILE A 91 -5.14 2.63 -22.41
N PHE A 92 -4.31 1.80 -21.77
CA PHE A 92 -4.72 0.49 -21.29
C PHE A 92 -5.51 0.53 -19.98
N ASN A 93 -5.49 1.65 -19.23
CA ASN A 93 -6.34 1.90 -18.06
C ASN A 93 -7.86 2.03 -18.36
N GLY A 94 -8.30 1.78 -19.60
CA GLY A 94 -9.72 1.74 -19.94
C GLY A 94 -10.45 0.55 -19.30
N LYS A 95 -11.54 0.83 -18.57
CA LYS A 95 -12.42 -0.14 -17.85
C LYS A 95 -12.86 -1.38 -18.67
N TRP A 96 -12.75 -1.34 -20.00
CA TRP A 96 -13.17 -2.40 -20.92
C TRP A 96 -12.28 -3.65 -20.90
N LEU A 97 -10.96 -3.51 -20.66
CA LEU A 97 -10.02 -4.64 -20.70
C LEU A 97 -10.20 -5.59 -19.50
N LEU A 98 -10.55 -5.06 -18.32
CA LEU A 98 -10.77 -5.81 -17.08
C LEU A 98 -11.90 -6.83 -17.18
N ARG A 99 -13.02 -6.45 -17.84
CA ARG A 99 -14.20 -7.32 -17.94
C ARG A 99 -13.93 -8.61 -18.72
N LYS A 100 -13.00 -8.57 -19.69
CA LYS A 100 -12.62 -9.75 -20.48
C LYS A 100 -11.67 -10.70 -19.75
N VAL A 101 -10.85 -10.17 -18.83
CA VAL A 101 -9.86 -10.96 -18.09
C VAL A 101 -10.49 -11.67 -16.90
N ALA A 102 -11.37 -10.99 -16.15
CA ALA A 102 -12.05 -11.55 -14.97
C ALA A 102 -12.96 -12.76 -15.27
N GLN A 103 -13.34 -12.98 -16.54
CA GLN A 103 -14.23 -14.09 -16.94
C GLN A 103 -13.50 -15.44 -17.14
N ARG A 104 -12.18 -15.52 -16.98
CA ARG A 104 -11.39 -16.73 -17.28
C ARG A 104 -10.75 -17.43 -16.06
N SER A 105 -11.01 -16.99 -14.83
CA SER A 105 -10.24 -17.35 -13.64
C SER A 105 -10.89 -18.35 -12.68
N GLY A 106 -11.36 -19.50 -13.18
CA GLY A 106 -11.75 -20.64 -12.35
C GLY A 106 -10.58 -21.61 -12.17
N MET A 107 -10.12 -21.85 -10.93
CA MET A 107 -8.90 -22.59 -10.52
C MET A 107 -7.55 -21.86 -10.61
N THR A 108 -7.37 -20.87 -11.49
CA THR A 108 -6.12 -20.07 -11.55
C THR A 108 -5.99 -19.03 -10.44
N ALA A 109 -7.09 -18.71 -9.74
CA ALA A 109 -7.15 -17.58 -8.82
C ALA A 109 -6.17 -17.67 -7.62
N GLY A 110 -6.00 -18.85 -7.01
CA GLY A 110 -5.11 -19.01 -5.85
C GLY A 110 -3.63 -18.90 -6.22
N LYS A 111 -3.25 -19.51 -7.35
CA LYS A 111 -1.90 -19.43 -7.90
C LYS A 111 -1.56 -18.00 -8.34
N GLU A 112 -2.46 -17.40 -9.11
CA GLU A 112 -2.34 -16.03 -9.58
C GLU A 112 -2.29 -15.02 -8.43
N LEU A 113 -3.05 -15.26 -7.35
CA LEU A 113 -2.98 -14.47 -6.11
C LEU A 113 -1.60 -14.59 -5.45
N GLY A 114 -1.06 -15.80 -5.31
CA GLY A 114 0.29 -16.00 -4.76
C GLY A 114 1.37 -15.30 -5.59
N GLU A 115 1.34 -15.47 -6.91
CA GLU A 115 2.29 -14.86 -7.84
C GLU A 115 2.25 -13.32 -7.80
N ILE A 116 1.06 -12.72 -7.72
CA ILE A 116 0.93 -11.26 -7.63
C ILE A 116 1.32 -10.73 -6.25
N THR A 117 1.04 -11.47 -5.17
CA THR A 117 1.51 -11.11 -3.82
C THR A 117 3.02 -11.05 -3.77
N LEU A 118 3.72 -12.08 -4.26
CA LEU A 118 5.17 -12.08 -4.32
C LEU A 118 5.71 -10.93 -5.17
N SER A 119 5.10 -10.67 -6.34
CA SER A 119 5.50 -9.55 -7.21
C SER A 119 5.30 -8.18 -6.53
N THR A 120 4.27 -8.07 -5.69
CA THR A 120 3.97 -6.85 -4.93
C THR A 120 4.99 -6.63 -3.81
N PHE A 121 5.31 -7.69 -3.05
CA PHE A 121 6.29 -7.60 -1.97
C PHE A 121 7.70 -7.36 -2.47
N GLN A 122 8.07 -7.90 -3.63
CA GLN A 122 9.37 -7.57 -4.25
C GLN A 122 9.53 -6.07 -4.55
N GLY A 123 8.44 -5.30 -4.66
CA GLY A 123 8.48 -3.85 -4.78
C GLY A 123 9.39 -3.36 -5.92
N LYS A 124 10.37 -2.50 -5.57
CA LYS A 124 11.35 -1.96 -6.52
C LYS A 124 12.29 -3.00 -7.13
N ASP A 125 12.46 -4.14 -6.47
CA ASP A 125 13.34 -5.24 -6.92
C ASP A 125 12.56 -6.24 -7.80
N GLY A 126 11.27 -5.97 -8.05
CA GLY A 126 10.35 -6.89 -8.70
C GLY A 126 9.70 -6.34 -9.98
N PRO A 127 8.69 -7.08 -10.49
CA PRO A 127 7.97 -6.72 -11.71
C PRO A 127 7.22 -5.38 -11.65
N LEU A 128 6.95 -4.86 -10.45
CA LEU A 128 6.17 -3.64 -10.21
C LEU A 128 7.04 -2.41 -9.89
N ALA A 129 8.35 -2.48 -10.12
CA ALA A 129 9.29 -1.40 -9.82
C ALA A 129 8.86 -0.04 -10.40
N LYS A 130 8.31 -0.05 -11.61
CA LYS A 130 7.79 1.15 -12.29
C LYS A 130 6.62 1.80 -11.55
N GLU A 131 5.73 1.02 -10.93
CA GLU A 131 4.62 1.58 -10.14
C GLU A 131 5.13 2.13 -8.80
N VAL A 132 6.12 1.48 -8.20
CA VAL A 132 6.80 1.99 -6.99
C VAL A 132 7.48 3.33 -7.29
N GLU A 133 8.20 3.44 -8.41
CA GLU A 133 8.88 4.68 -8.82
C GLU A 133 7.90 5.83 -9.05
N LYS A 134 6.70 5.58 -9.58
CA LYS A 134 5.66 6.60 -9.75
C LYS A 134 5.24 7.22 -8.42
N VAL A 135 5.14 6.43 -7.34
CA VAL A 135 4.80 6.95 -6.00
C VAL A 135 5.92 7.84 -5.48
N VAL A 136 7.18 7.41 -5.57
CA VAL A 136 8.35 8.19 -5.16
C VAL A 136 8.43 9.50 -5.95
N HIS A 137 8.27 9.43 -7.27
CA HIS A 137 8.28 10.61 -8.14
C HIS A 137 7.15 11.58 -7.79
N TRP A 138 5.95 11.07 -7.46
CA TRP A 138 4.85 11.94 -7.04
C TRP A 138 5.19 12.76 -5.80
N PHE A 139 5.76 12.13 -4.77
CA PHE A 139 6.21 12.82 -3.56
C PHE A 139 7.31 13.86 -3.86
N ARG A 140 8.24 13.56 -4.77
CA ARG A 140 9.29 14.50 -5.16
C ARG A 140 8.76 15.76 -5.86
N GLU A 141 7.73 15.60 -6.70
CA GLU A 141 7.17 16.70 -7.49
C GLU A 141 6.14 17.54 -6.73
N HIS A 142 5.34 16.93 -5.85
CA HIS A 142 4.23 17.61 -5.18
C HIS A 142 4.66 18.11 -3.81
N GLU A 143 5.01 17.20 -2.91
CA GLU A 143 5.40 17.55 -1.55
C GLU A 143 6.08 16.37 -0.84
N LYS A 144 7.23 16.66 -0.20
CA LYS A 144 7.89 15.72 0.71
C LYS A 144 7.18 15.77 2.09
N PRO A 145 6.58 14.67 2.57
CA PRO A 145 5.97 14.63 3.90
C PRO A 145 7.03 14.58 5.00
N ASP A 146 6.64 14.88 6.24
CA ASP A 146 7.48 14.67 7.41
C ASP A 146 7.43 13.21 7.88
N VAL A 147 6.29 12.53 7.68
CA VAL A 147 6.06 11.13 8.06
C VAL A 147 5.18 10.43 7.02
N VAL A 148 5.50 9.18 6.71
CA VAL A 148 4.64 8.31 5.88
C VAL A 148 4.02 7.19 6.74
N LEU A 149 2.73 6.97 6.56
CA LEU A 149 1.95 5.95 7.25
C LEU A 149 1.39 4.96 6.23
N LEU A 150 1.86 3.71 6.28
CA LEU A 150 1.31 2.62 5.47
C LEU A 150 0.06 2.08 6.18
N SER A 151 -1.07 2.12 5.48
CA SER A 151 -2.34 1.57 5.97
C SER A 151 -2.23 0.12 6.43
N THR A 152 -1.37 -0.66 5.78
CA THR A 152 -1.04 -2.04 6.17
C THR A 152 0.43 -2.32 5.89
N ILE A 153 1.06 -3.19 6.68
CA ILE A 153 2.42 -3.65 6.39
C ILE A 153 2.53 -4.48 5.11
N LEU A 154 1.42 -4.92 4.49
CA LEU A 154 1.47 -5.52 3.13
C LEU A 154 2.08 -4.56 2.08
N LEU A 155 2.16 -3.27 2.39
CA LEU A 155 2.81 -2.24 1.58
C LEU A 155 4.29 -2.02 1.96
N ALA A 156 4.89 -2.85 2.82
CA ALA A 156 6.24 -2.63 3.34
C ALA A 156 7.30 -2.53 2.24
N GLY A 157 7.20 -3.27 1.13
CA GLY A 157 8.14 -3.15 0.01
C GLY A 157 8.11 -1.76 -0.66
N LEU A 158 6.93 -1.16 -0.79
CA LEU A 158 6.77 0.24 -1.21
C LEU A 158 7.29 1.18 -0.12
N GLY A 159 6.90 0.96 1.13
CA GLY A 159 7.32 1.78 2.27
C GLY A 159 8.83 1.84 2.47
N ARG A 160 9.53 0.72 2.32
CA ARG A 160 11.00 0.64 2.32
C ARG A 160 11.58 1.56 1.26
N THR A 161 11.07 1.47 0.03
CA THR A 161 11.54 2.30 -1.08
C THR A 161 11.29 3.78 -0.81
N VAL A 162 10.10 4.13 -0.30
CA VAL A 162 9.76 5.51 0.08
C VAL A 162 10.69 6.03 1.19
N ARG A 163 10.96 5.23 2.23
CA ARG A 163 11.89 5.58 3.31
C ARG A 163 13.27 5.91 2.78
N GLU A 164 13.80 5.04 1.92
CA GLU A 164 15.15 5.18 1.33
C GLU A 164 15.24 6.38 0.37
N GLU A 165 14.25 6.55 -0.50
CA GLU A 165 14.31 7.55 -1.58
C GLU A 165 13.93 8.97 -1.12
N LEU A 166 13.13 9.07 -0.06
CA LEU A 166 12.71 10.36 0.52
C LEU A 166 13.45 10.70 1.80
N GLU A 167 14.11 9.75 2.47
CA GLU A 167 14.76 9.96 3.77
C GLU A 167 13.79 10.54 4.82
N VAL A 168 12.63 9.89 4.96
CA VAL A 168 11.57 10.24 5.92
C VAL A 168 11.19 9.01 6.73
N PRO A 169 10.75 9.16 7.99
CA PRO A 169 10.27 8.04 8.77
C PRO A 169 8.99 7.44 8.16
N VAL A 170 8.96 6.12 8.09
CA VAL A 170 7.85 5.32 7.56
C VAL A 170 7.37 4.33 8.60
N TYR A 171 6.08 4.41 8.95
CA TYR A 171 5.43 3.49 9.89
C TYR A 171 4.39 2.64 9.18
N GLY A 172 4.24 1.38 9.58
CA GLY A 172 3.22 0.49 9.04
C GLY A 172 2.20 0.06 10.09
N PHE A 173 0.91 0.08 9.76
CA PHE A 173 -0.09 -0.49 10.64
C PHE A 173 -0.21 -2.01 10.46
N LEU A 174 -0.43 -2.73 11.56
CA LEU A 174 -0.78 -4.16 11.54
C LEU A 174 -2.30 -4.33 11.48
N GLN A 175 -2.79 -5.20 10.59
CA GLN A 175 -4.22 -5.27 10.26
C GLN A 175 -4.79 -6.66 9.96
N GLY A 176 -4.05 -7.73 10.19
CA GLY A 176 -4.51 -9.10 9.92
C GLY A 176 -3.80 -9.75 8.74
N GLU A 177 -2.54 -9.37 8.52
CA GLU A 177 -1.69 -9.90 7.46
C GLU A 177 -1.44 -11.39 7.61
N ASP A 178 -1.49 -11.87 8.85
CA ASP A 178 -1.44 -13.27 9.22
C ASP A 178 -2.49 -14.11 8.50
N ALA A 179 -3.76 -13.75 8.63
CA ALA A 179 -4.86 -14.49 8.03
C ALA A 179 -4.77 -14.52 6.50
N PHE A 180 -4.32 -13.41 5.89
CA PHE A 180 -4.13 -13.33 4.44
C PHE A 180 -2.98 -14.21 3.97
N LEU A 181 -1.79 -14.07 4.56
CA LEU A 181 -0.61 -14.82 4.14
C LEU A 181 -0.77 -16.32 4.38
N ASP A 182 -1.42 -16.71 5.48
CA ASP A 182 -1.69 -18.12 5.77
C ASP A 182 -2.68 -18.74 4.78
N SER A 183 -3.54 -17.94 4.17
CA SER A 183 -4.47 -18.42 3.14
C SER A 183 -3.81 -18.69 1.78
N LEU A 184 -2.58 -18.23 1.56
CA LEU A 184 -1.84 -18.50 0.33
C LEU A 184 -1.54 -20.00 0.19
N LEU A 185 -1.39 -20.46 -1.05
CA LEU A 185 -0.91 -21.82 -1.32
C LEU A 185 0.48 -21.99 -0.69
N ASP A 186 0.76 -23.21 -0.20
CA ASP A 186 1.99 -23.52 0.54
C ASP A 186 3.26 -23.14 -0.23
N GLU A 187 3.24 -23.27 -1.56
CA GLU A 187 4.37 -22.92 -2.43
C GLU A 187 4.73 -21.41 -2.44
N TYR A 188 3.81 -20.54 -2.02
CA TYR A 188 4.01 -19.08 -1.98
C TYR A 188 4.10 -18.51 -0.56
N ARG A 189 3.49 -19.19 0.42
CA ARG A 189 3.30 -18.68 1.79
C ARG A 189 4.63 -18.29 2.45
N ASP A 190 5.58 -19.21 2.50
CA ASP A 190 6.84 -18.99 3.22
C ASP A 190 7.67 -17.88 2.58
N GLN A 191 7.68 -17.83 1.24
CA GLN A 191 8.37 -16.76 0.50
C GLN A 191 7.70 -15.40 0.72
N ALA A 192 6.37 -15.35 0.80
CA ALA A 192 5.64 -14.11 1.06
C ALA A 192 5.95 -13.59 2.48
N TRP A 193 5.98 -14.47 3.48
CA TRP A 193 6.39 -14.11 4.85
C TRP A 193 7.82 -13.60 4.93
N ASP A 194 8.77 -14.28 4.25
CA ASP A 194 10.18 -13.88 4.24
C ASP A 194 10.39 -12.49 3.60
N LEU A 195 9.75 -12.24 2.45
CA LEU A 195 9.79 -10.93 1.80
C LEU A 195 9.19 -9.84 2.70
N LEU A 196 8.01 -10.09 3.26
CA LEU A 196 7.34 -9.13 4.14
C LEU A 196 8.20 -8.82 5.37
N SER A 197 8.73 -9.84 6.05
CA SER A 197 9.60 -9.69 7.23
C SER A 197 10.82 -8.82 6.92
N LYS A 198 11.51 -9.06 5.79
CA LYS A 198 12.68 -8.28 5.37
C LYS A 198 12.37 -6.82 5.13
N ASP A 199 11.22 -6.51 4.54
CA ASP A 199 10.82 -5.13 4.27
C ASP A 199 10.33 -4.43 5.54
N VAL A 200 9.55 -5.11 6.38
CA VAL A 200 9.05 -4.56 7.66
C VAL A 200 10.20 -4.25 8.61
N ALA A 201 11.23 -5.09 8.67
CA ALA A 201 12.43 -4.87 9.48
C ALA A 201 13.19 -3.59 9.10
N GLN A 202 12.91 -3.02 7.94
CA GLN A 202 13.52 -1.77 7.48
C GLN A 202 12.63 -0.56 7.76
N LEU A 203 11.35 -0.72 8.11
CA LEU A 203 10.50 0.40 8.52
C LEU A 203 10.93 0.95 9.89
N ASP A 204 10.49 2.17 10.22
CA ASP A 204 10.86 2.82 11.49
C ASP A 204 10.14 2.21 12.69
N ALA A 205 8.85 1.88 12.55
CA ALA A 205 8.13 1.00 13.48
C ALA A 205 6.80 0.51 12.89
N CYS A 206 6.17 -0.45 13.59
CA CYS A 206 4.81 -0.89 13.32
C CYS A 206 3.83 -0.40 14.40
N ILE A 207 2.61 -0.08 13.98
CA ILE A 207 1.51 0.32 14.88
C ILE A 207 0.50 -0.83 14.97
N ALA A 208 0.45 -1.47 16.14
CA ALA A 208 -0.43 -2.60 16.40
C ALA A 208 -1.82 -2.14 16.91
N PRO A 209 -2.92 -2.81 16.52
CA PRO A 209 -4.26 -2.52 17.01
C PRO A 209 -4.46 -3.02 18.45
N SER A 210 -3.60 -3.93 18.92
CA SER A 210 -3.60 -4.42 20.29
C SER A 210 -2.21 -4.94 20.65
N ARG A 211 -1.93 -5.02 21.97
CA ARG A 211 -0.70 -5.65 22.47
C ARG A 211 -0.58 -7.10 22.00
N TYR A 212 -1.68 -7.86 22.09
CA TYR A 212 -1.72 -9.26 21.66
C TYR A 212 -1.29 -9.42 20.20
N PHE A 213 -1.87 -8.64 19.29
CA PHE A 213 -1.55 -8.76 17.87
C PHE A 213 -0.13 -8.27 17.55
N GLY A 214 0.35 -7.25 18.27
CA GLY A 214 1.74 -6.82 18.17
C GLY A 214 2.72 -7.93 18.57
N GLU A 215 2.49 -8.60 19.71
CA GLU A 215 3.32 -9.71 20.17
C GLU A 215 3.29 -10.91 19.22
N GLU A 216 2.13 -11.22 18.64
CA GLU A 216 2.01 -12.28 17.63
C GLU A 216 2.79 -11.93 16.37
N MET A 217 2.54 -10.76 15.79
CA MET A 217 3.20 -10.35 14.56
C MET A 217 4.70 -10.14 14.72
N SER A 218 5.18 -9.67 15.88
CA SER A 218 6.63 -9.59 16.15
C SER A 218 7.30 -10.96 16.05
N LYS A 219 6.68 -12.02 16.56
CA LYS A 219 7.21 -13.39 16.42
C LYS A 219 7.19 -13.85 14.97
N ARG A 220 6.07 -13.66 14.27
CA ARG A 220 5.91 -14.10 12.88
C ARG A 220 6.85 -13.38 11.91
N LEU A 221 7.09 -12.10 12.15
CA LEU A 221 7.97 -11.25 11.34
C LEU A 221 9.42 -11.23 11.83
N SER A 222 9.75 -11.94 12.91
CA SER A 222 11.08 -11.94 13.54
C SER A 222 11.58 -10.53 13.92
N LEU A 223 10.69 -9.69 14.46
CA LEU A 223 10.99 -8.34 14.90
C LEU A 223 11.41 -8.32 16.39
N PRO A 224 12.26 -7.36 16.80
CA PRO A 224 12.71 -7.21 18.18
C PRO A 224 11.60 -6.85 19.17
#